data_AF-A0A2S6GYY3-F1
#
_entry.id   AF-A0A2S6GYY3-F1
#
_cell.length_a   1.000
_cell.length_b   1.000
_cell.length_c   1.000
_cell.angle_alpha   90.00
_cell.angle_beta   90.00
_cell.angle_gamma   90.00
#
_symmetry.space_group_name_H-M   'P 1'
#
loop_
_entity.id
_entity.type
_entity.pdbx_description
1 polymer ?
#
loop_
_entity_poly.entity_id
_entity_poly.type
_entity_poly.pdbx_seq_one_letter_code
_entity_poly.pdbx_strand_id
1 'polypeptide(L)'
;MTIGYDDVRKWDAEALDTTATNLRGRRDKLIGLQDELDDARRLPDWHGPAGESARNSLGTTRNNAEILIAELSAVETALQNASDDVSALKTRVANNDSLAGTYQFGIAPDGAIVDNKPPDPPPRSRFEAEEGAEARRHRETIRNQLAQETKGILTTANNIDAALAKVVQLAQERKISDHGATTLDGARQGGEIDAKVAEMEQSLRDAGLLTGPPASGYYRQWLENAVRRGVSVDTIKQMIVDHHITPEDFKVLDGMEEIREDSDGDGTFKSYFLMPTDISGDDAAKAVRMTYIMNAGTDYGPGGDFTPTPYGSDELRRITERQKENAWSYNEDVGFVHGNGGRLVTTPNGMMMGLGGNLIQDQFSQRGGTTWGDTFMLNIDDPSDPAQQLRDVAKSGHAWYEGDDGPYQGSLDMDRLLHHEERHSQQWAREGYSGFLASYVWEQITGGNETEEDAGLSDGGYR
;
A
#
# COMPACT_ATOMS: atom_id res chain seq x y z
N MET A 1 17.51 -23.44 -9.66
CA MET A 1 18.42 -23.65 -10.80
C MET A 1 19.00 -22.28 -11.11
N THR A 2 20.31 -22.12 -11.27
CA THR A 2 20.88 -20.78 -11.54
C THR A 2 20.75 -20.49 -13.02
N ILE A 3 20.05 -19.40 -13.39
CA ILE A 3 19.87 -19.00 -14.80
C ILE A 3 21.21 -18.54 -15.37
N GLY A 4 21.63 -19.12 -16.49
CA GLY A 4 22.83 -18.72 -17.24
C GLY A 4 22.53 -17.62 -18.26
N TYR A 5 23.57 -16.92 -18.71
CA TYR A 5 23.44 -15.85 -19.71
C TYR A 5 22.94 -16.39 -21.06
N ASP A 6 23.33 -17.62 -21.41
CA ASP A 6 22.84 -18.28 -22.63
C ASP A 6 21.37 -18.72 -22.52
N ASP A 7 20.86 -18.97 -21.31
CA ASP A 7 19.44 -19.24 -21.10
C ASP A 7 18.63 -17.97 -21.40
N VAL A 8 19.06 -16.82 -20.88
CA VAL A 8 18.42 -15.51 -21.14
C VAL A 8 18.40 -15.17 -22.63
N ARG A 9 19.48 -15.48 -23.38
CA ARG A 9 19.50 -15.29 -24.84
C ARG A 9 18.41 -16.06 -25.57
N LYS A 10 18.00 -17.21 -25.05
CA LYS A 10 16.99 -18.10 -25.63
C LYS A 10 15.57 -17.77 -25.20
N TRP A 11 15.38 -16.85 -24.25
CA TRP A 11 14.05 -16.48 -23.79
C TRP A 11 13.22 -15.84 -24.91
N ASP A 12 11.92 -16.13 -24.86
CA ASP A 12 10.96 -15.79 -25.90
C ASP A 12 9.78 -15.02 -25.33
N ALA A 13 9.87 -13.68 -25.42
CA ALA A 13 8.80 -12.78 -25.00
C ALA A 13 7.52 -12.98 -25.81
N GLU A 14 7.62 -13.26 -27.12
CA GLU A 14 6.46 -13.44 -27.99
C GLU A 14 5.65 -14.68 -27.60
N ALA A 15 6.33 -15.76 -27.20
CA ALA A 15 5.67 -16.95 -26.66
C ALA A 15 4.91 -16.67 -25.36
N LEU A 16 5.46 -15.84 -24.47
CA LEU A 16 4.80 -15.42 -23.23
C LEU A 16 3.56 -14.56 -23.54
N ASP A 17 3.70 -13.54 -24.39
CA ASP A 17 2.61 -12.65 -24.82
C ASP A 17 1.47 -13.42 -25.51
N THR A 18 1.82 -14.36 -26.38
CA THR A 18 0.84 -15.24 -27.05
C THR A 18 0.08 -16.09 -26.03
N THR A 19 0.76 -16.59 -25.00
CA THR A 19 0.14 -17.38 -23.93
C THR A 19 -0.79 -16.51 -23.08
N ALA A 20 -0.35 -15.32 -22.69
CA ALA A 20 -1.16 -14.33 -21.97
C ALA A 20 -2.43 -13.98 -22.77
N THR A 21 -2.29 -13.63 -24.05
CA THR A 21 -3.42 -13.30 -24.94
C THR A 21 -4.42 -14.45 -25.06
N ASN A 22 -3.95 -15.70 -25.14
CA ASN A 22 -4.83 -16.86 -25.17
C ASN A 22 -5.58 -17.09 -23.86
N LEU A 23 -4.93 -16.85 -22.71
CA LEU A 23 -5.57 -16.93 -21.39
C LEU A 23 -6.62 -15.84 -21.22
N ARG A 24 -6.28 -14.60 -21.58
CA ARG A 24 -7.20 -13.45 -21.64
C ARG A 24 -8.47 -13.79 -22.41
N GLY A 25 -8.32 -14.29 -23.64
CA GLY A 25 -9.46 -14.68 -24.47
C GLY A 25 -10.31 -15.84 -23.91
N ARG A 26 -9.78 -16.68 -23.02
CA ARG A 26 -10.56 -17.69 -22.29
C ARG A 26 -11.26 -17.11 -21.07
N ARG A 27 -10.57 -16.26 -20.32
CA ARG A 27 -11.10 -15.53 -19.17
C ARG A 27 -12.28 -14.65 -19.59
N ASP A 28 -12.14 -13.87 -20.65
CA ASP A 28 -13.18 -12.95 -21.12
C ASP A 28 -14.44 -13.69 -21.57
N LYS A 29 -14.29 -14.91 -22.11
CA LYS A 29 -15.43 -15.79 -22.40
C LYS A 29 -16.15 -16.26 -21.14
N LEU A 30 -15.44 -16.50 -20.03
CA LEU A 30 -16.06 -16.86 -18.76
C LEU A 30 -16.76 -15.67 -18.12
N ILE A 31 -16.14 -14.48 -18.15
CA ILE A 31 -16.75 -13.24 -17.68
C ILE A 31 -18.05 -12.96 -18.45
N GLY A 32 -18.04 -13.17 -19.78
CA GLY A 32 -19.22 -13.03 -20.62
C GLY A 32 -20.36 -14.00 -20.34
N LEU A 33 -20.19 -14.98 -19.44
CA LEU A 33 -21.26 -15.88 -18.97
C LEU A 33 -21.91 -15.41 -17.66
N GLN A 34 -21.53 -14.25 -17.12
CA GLN A 34 -22.03 -13.77 -15.83
C GLN A 34 -23.55 -13.63 -15.82
N ASP A 35 -24.10 -12.97 -16.84
CA ASP A 35 -25.53 -12.70 -16.92
C ASP A 35 -26.32 -14.00 -17.02
N GLU A 36 -25.85 -14.98 -17.81
CA GLU A 36 -26.47 -16.29 -17.92
C GLU A 36 -26.45 -17.07 -16.59
N LEU A 37 -25.36 -16.98 -15.82
CA LEU A 37 -25.26 -17.61 -14.51
C LEU A 37 -26.22 -16.97 -13.49
N ASP A 38 -26.33 -15.65 -13.52
CA ASP A 38 -27.20 -14.88 -12.63
C ASP A 38 -28.69 -15.09 -12.97
N ASP A 39 -29.03 -15.09 -14.26
CA ASP A 39 -30.38 -15.41 -14.73
C ASP A 39 -30.76 -16.86 -14.40
N ALA A 40 -29.84 -17.81 -14.62
CA ALA A 40 -30.06 -19.21 -14.29
C ALA A 40 -30.33 -19.42 -12.80
N ARG A 41 -29.74 -18.60 -11.92
CA ARG A 41 -29.93 -18.68 -10.46
C ARG A 41 -31.29 -18.15 -10.02
N ARG A 42 -31.93 -17.24 -10.77
CA ARG A 42 -33.19 -16.61 -10.36
C ARG A 42 -34.32 -17.63 -10.16
N LEU A 43 -34.46 -18.59 -11.08
CA LEU A 43 -35.48 -19.67 -11.06
C LEU A 43 -36.84 -19.22 -10.48
N PRO A 44 -37.51 -18.22 -11.09
CA PRO A 44 -38.59 -17.47 -10.44
C PRO A 44 -39.78 -18.32 -10.00
N ASP A 45 -40.13 -19.35 -10.78
CA ASP A 45 -41.32 -20.19 -10.53
C ASP A 45 -40.99 -21.54 -9.87
N TRP A 46 -39.71 -21.80 -9.56
CA TRP A 46 -39.29 -23.06 -8.93
C TRP A 46 -39.07 -22.87 -7.44
N HIS A 47 -40.14 -23.09 -6.68
CA HIS A 47 -40.14 -22.99 -5.23
C HIS A 47 -39.96 -24.35 -4.55
N GLY A 48 -39.63 -24.31 -3.24
CA GLY A 48 -39.44 -25.48 -2.41
C GLY A 48 -38.00 -26.01 -2.38
N PRO A 49 -37.75 -27.08 -1.61
CA PRO A 49 -36.39 -27.54 -1.30
C PRO A 49 -35.52 -27.87 -2.51
N ALA A 50 -36.11 -28.39 -3.59
CA ALA A 50 -35.39 -28.68 -4.83
C ALA A 50 -34.92 -27.40 -5.56
N GLY A 51 -35.77 -26.37 -5.60
CA GLY A 51 -35.41 -25.07 -6.17
C GLY A 51 -34.32 -24.37 -5.36
N GLU A 52 -34.42 -24.39 -4.02
CA GLU A 52 -33.37 -23.87 -3.12
C GLU A 52 -32.04 -24.60 -3.32
N SER A 53 -32.06 -25.94 -3.39
CA SER A 53 -30.87 -26.74 -3.67
C SER A 53 -30.24 -26.39 -5.02
N ALA A 54 -31.04 -26.14 -6.05
CA ALA A 54 -30.55 -25.72 -7.36
C ALA A 54 -29.89 -24.32 -7.29
N ARG A 55 -30.51 -23.35 -6.60
CA ARG A 55 -29.93 -22.01 -6.39
C ARG A 55 -28.61 -22.07 -5.62
N ASN A 56 -28.52 -22.91 -4.60
CA ASN A 56 -27.29 -23.10 -3.83
C ASN A 56 -26.18 -23.76 -4.66
N SER A 57 -26.52 -24.75 -5.49
CA SER A 57 -25.58 -25.37 -6.41
C SER A 57 -25.06 -24.37 -7.44
N LEU A 58 -25.93 -23.54 -8.01
CA LEU A 58 -25.53 -22.47 -8.95
C LEU A 58 -24.68 -21.39 -8.28
N GLY A 59 -25.00 -21.02 -7.04
CA GLY A 59 -24.15 -20.14 -6.23
C GLY A 59 -22.75 -20.72 -6.04
N THR A 60 -22.64 -22.01 -5.74
CA THR A 60 -21.33 -22.68 -5.63
C THR A 60 -20.56 -22.66 -6.95
N THR A 61 -21.25 -22.89 -8.08
CA THR A 61 -20.63 -22.81 -9.42
C THR A 61 -20.15 -21.40 -9.74
N ARG A 62 -20.93 -20.37 -9.42
CA ARG A 62 -20.54 -18.96 -9.59
C ARG A 62 -19.29 -18.65 -8.78
N ASN A 63 -19.26 -18.98 -7.50
CA ASN A 63 -18.10 -18.73 -6.64
C ASN A 63 -16.85 -19.46 -7.14
N ASN A 64 -16.99 -20.69 -7.65
CA ASN A 64 -15.87 -21.41 -8.29
C ASN A 64 -15.41 -20.73 -9.58
N ALA A 65 -16.31 -20.10 -10.33
CA ALA A 65 -15.97 -19.34 -11.53
C ALA A 65 -15.24 -18.03 -11.17
N GLU A 66 -15.65 -17.34 -10.10
CA GLU A 66 -14.96 -16.16 -9.55
C GLU A 66 -13.51 -16.51 -9.21
N ILE A 67 -13.27 -17.57 -8.42
CA ILE A 67 -11.92 -18.04 -8.09
C ILE A 67 -11.10 -18.39 -9.34
N LEU A 68 -11.68 -19.15 -10.29
CA LEU A 68 -10.99 -19.52 -11.51
C LEU A 68 -10.61 -18.29 -12.36
N ILE A 69 -11.48 -17.27 -12.41
CA ILE A 69 -11.20 -16.05 -13.14
C ILE A 69 -10.09 -15.24 -12.45
N ALA A 70 -10.08 -15.18 -11.12
CA ALA A 70 -8.99 -14.57 -10.37
C ALA A 70 -7.66 -15.28 -10.67
N GLU A 71 -7.62 -16.62 -10.61
CA GLU A 71 -6.43 -17.42 -10.94
C GLU A 71 -5.95 -17.20 -12.38
N LEU A 72 -6.87 -17.24 -13.36
CA LEU A 72 -6.54 -17.00 -14.77
C LEU A 72 -6.01 -15.58 -14.99
N SER A 73 -6.62 -14.59 -14.33
CA SER A 73 -6.24 -13.19 -14.43
C SER A 73 -4.84 -12.98 -13.84
N ALA A 74 -4.57 -13.53 -12.66
CA ALA A 74 -3.26 -13.44 -12.03
C ALA A 74 -2.15 -14.01 -12.93
N VAL A 75 -2.35 -15.22 -13.47
CA VAL A 75 -1.37 -15.86 -14.37
C VAL A 75 -1.21 -15.09 -15.67
N GLU A 76 -2.30 -14.58 -16.26
CA GLU A 76 -2.24 -13.74 -17.44
C GLU A 76 -1.41 -12.47 -17.20
N THR A 77 -1.69 -11.74 -16.12
CA THR A 77 -0.94 -10.53 -15.75
C THR A 77 0.53 -10.84 -15.55
N ALA A 78 0.87 -11.91 -14.83
CA ALA A 78 2.26 -12.31 -14.62
C ALA A 78 2.98 -12.66 -15.94
N LEU A 79 2.30 -13.31 -16.88
CA LEU A 79 2.85 -13.61 -18.20
C LEU A 79 3.05 -12.35 -19.05
N GLN A 80 2.13 -11.38 -18.98
CA GLN A 80 2.26 -10.10 -19.68
C GLN A 80 3.46 -9.30 -19.15
N ASN A 81 3.56 -9.15 -17.82
CA ASN A 81 4.68 -8.46 -17.18
C ASN A 81 6.01 -9.16 -17.53
N ALA A 82 6.06 -10.49 -17.42
CA ALA A 82 7.25 -11.26 -17.80
C ALA A 82 7.59 -11.09 -19.28
N SER A 83 6.62 -11.03 -20.19
CA SER A 83 6.87 -10.76 -21.61
C SER A 83 7.54 -9.41 -21.83
N ASP A 84 6.98 -8.35 -21.23
CA ASP A 84 7.50 -6.99 -21.35
C ASP A 84 8.92 -6.88 -20.77
N ASP A 85 9.15 -7.48 -19.61
CA ASP A 85 10.45 -7.52 -18.95
C ASP A 85 11.48 -8.34 -19.73
N VAL A 86 11.10 -9.50 -20.28
CA VAL A 86 11.97 -10.31 -21.15
C VAL A 86 12.34 -9.53 -22.42
N SER A 87 11.39 -8.80 -23.01
CA SER A 87 11.64 -7.94 -24.17
C SER A 87 12.67 -6.85 -23.87
N ALA A 88 12.52 -6.15 -22.74
CA ALA A 88 13.47 -5.16 -22.26
C ALA A 88 14.85 -5.79 -21.97
N LEU A 89 14.87 -6.96 -21.33
CA LEU A 89 16.09 -7.69 -20.99
C LEU A 89 16.85 -8.16 -22.23
N LYS A 90 16.14 -8.61 -23.29
CA LYS A 90 16.76 -9.00 -24.57
C LYS A 90 17.44 -7.82 -25.25
N THR A 91 16.87 -6.62 -25.14
CA THR A 91 17.52 -5.39 -25.61
C THR A 91 18.83 -5.13 -24.87
N ARG A 92 18.83 -5.29 -23.54
CA ARG A 92 20.05 -5.17 -22.72
C ARG A 92 21.12 -6.20 -23.09
N VAL A 93 20.73 -7.47 -23.27
CA VAL A 93 21.61 -8.55 -23.72
C VAL A 93 22.23 -8.23 -25.08
N ALA A 94 21.45 -7.79 -26.06
CA ALA A 94 21.95 -7.44 -27.38
C ALA A 94 22.94 -6.27 -27.34
N ASN A 95 22.65 -5.25 -26.53
CA ASN A 95 23.56 -4.11 -26.34
C ASN A 95 24.87 -4.52 -25.67
N ASN A 96 24.80 -5.39 -24.65
CA ASN A 96 25.96 -5.89 -23.92
C ASN A 96 26.82 -6.82 -24.80
N ASP A 97 26.20 -7.69 -25.59
CA ASP A 97 26.88 -8.55 -26.58
C ASP A 97 27.55 -7.71 -27.68
N SER A 98 26.88 -6.64 -28.15
CA SER A 98 27.43 -5.69 -29.13
C SER A 98 28.65 -4.93 -28.58
N LEU A 99 28.57 -4.45 -27.33
CA LEU A 99 29.70 -3.81 -26.65
C LEU A 99 30.88 -4.78 -26.48
N ALA A 100 30.61 -6.03 -26.06
CA ALA A 100 31.62 -7.05 -25.95
C ALA A 100 32.31 -7.30 -27.30
N GLY A 101 31.54 -7.49 -28.37
CA GLY A 101 32.07 -7.68 -29.72
C GLY A 101 32.91 -6.51 -30.23
N THR A 102 32.44 -5.26 -30.00
CA THR A 102 33.16 -4.03 -30.37
C THR A 102 34.56 -3.98 -29.75
N TYR A 103 34.68 -4.42 -28.50
CA TYR A 103 35.94 -4.49 -27.78
C TYR A 103 36.53 -5.90 -27.73
N GLN A 104 36.23 -6.77 -28.71
CA GLN A 104 36.75 -8.14 -28.86
C GLN A 104 36.77 -8.95 -27.55
N PHE A 105 35.75 -8.76 -26.72
CA PHE A 105 35.39 -9.65 -25.63
C PHE A 105 34.29 -10.60 -26.13
N GLY A 106 34.08 -11.69 -25.39
CA GLY A 106 32.91 -12.56 -25.50
C GLY A 106 32.30 -12.78 -24.13
N ILE A 107 31.00 -13.07 -24.10
CA ILE A 107 30.28 -13.41 -22.86
C ILE A 107 29.91 -14.89 -22.94
N ALA A 108 30.56 -15.69 -22.09
CA ALA A 108 30.36 -17.14 -22.00
C ALA A 108 28.95 -17.50 -21.52
N PRO A 109 28.52 -18.78 -21.65
CA PRO A 109 27.17 -19.19 -21.27
C PRO A 109 26.79 -18.92 -19.81
N ASP A 110 27.77 -18.95 -18.91
CA ASP A 110 27.61 -18.64 -17.49
C ASP A 110 27.70 -17.13 -17.18
N GLY A 111 27.94 -16.29 -18.19
CA GLY A 111 28.14 -14.85 -18.05
C GLY A 111 29.59 -14.41 -17.89
N ALA A 112 30.57 -15.32 -17.88
CA ALA A 112 31.98 -14.92 -17.74
C ALA A 112 32.49 -14.11 -18.95
N ILE A 113 33.23 -13.02 -18.67
CA ILE A 113 33.82 -12.18 -19.72
C ILE A 113 35.16 -12.78 -20.19
N VAL A 114 35.17 -13.25 -21.44
CA VAL A 114 36.30 -13.86 -22.13
C VAL A 114 36.98 -12.81 -23.02
N ASP A 115 38.30 -12.66 -22.90
CA ASP A 115 39.07 -11.78 -23.81
C ASP A 115 39.44 -12.57 -25.07
N ASN A 116 38.92 -12.14 -26.22
CA ASN A 116 39.20 -12.73 -27.52
C ASN A 116 40.23 -11.92 -28.32
N LYS A 117 40.84 -10.90 -27.70
CA LYS A 117 41.86 -10.08 -28.34
C LYS A 117 43.12 -10.90 -28.61
N PRO A 118 43.67 -10.87 -29.84
CA PRO A 118 45.01 -11.38 -30.09
C PRO A 118 46.07 -10.61 -29.29
N PRO A 119 47.19 -11.24 -28.90
CA PRO A 119 48.28 -10.55 -28.21
C PRO A 119 48.80 -9.34 -29.01
N ASP A 120 48.98 -8.21 -28.35
CA ASP A 120 49.57 -7.03 -28.96
C ASP A 120 51.05 -7.29 -29.31
N PRO A 121 51.55 -6.79 -30.46
CA PRO A 121 52.98 -6.85 -30.77
C PRO A 121 53.79 -6.02 -29.75
N PRO A 122 55.08 -6.35 -29.53
CA PRO A 122 55.92 -5.59 -28.62
C PRO A 122 56.12 -4.15 -29.13
N PRO A 123 56.05 -3.13 -28.24
CA PRO A 123 56.18 -1.73 -28.64
C PRO A 123 57.59 -1.43 -29.14
N ARG A 124 57.70 -0.62 -30.19
CA ARG A 124 58.97 -0.22 -30.81
C ARG A 124 59.50 1.11 -30.30
N SER A 125 58.66 1.86 -29.58
CA SER A 125 59.02 3.16 -28.99
C SER A 125 58.34 3.35 -27.64
N ARG A 126 58.81 4.36 -26.88
CA ARG A 126 58.16 4.78 -25.63
C ARG A 126 56.73 5.26 -25.86
N PHE A 127 56.50 6.00 -26.95
CA PHE A 127 55.17 6.50 -27.32
C PHE A 127 54.18 5.34 -27.56
N GLU A 128 54.58 4.33 -28.35
CA GLU A 128 53.75 3.13 -28.58
C GLU A 128 53.50 2.35 -27.28
N ALA A 129 54.46 2.34 -26.34
CA ALA A 129 54.28 1.68 -25.05
C ALA A 129 53.26 2.42 -24.16
N GLU A 130 53.25 3.76 -24.18
CA GLU A 130 52.30 4.61 -23.45
C GLU A 130 50.88 4.48 -24.05
N GLU A 131 50.74 4.60 -25.37
CA GLU A 131 49.46 4.42 -26.09
C GLU A 131 48.86 3.02 -25.84
N GLY A 132 49.70 1.98 -25.92
CA GLY A 132 49.26 0.61 -25.60
C GLY A 132 48.84 0.44 -24.13
N ALA A 133 49.44 1.18 -23.20
CA ALA A 133 49.04 1.16 -21.79
C ALA A 133 47.69 1.83 -21.58
N GLU A 134 47.41 2.94 -22.25
CA GLU A 134 46.12 3.63 -22.21
C GLU A 134 45.01 2.76 -22.82
N ALA A 135 45.26 2.14 -23.98
CA ALA A 135 44.31 1.22 -24.61
C ALA A 135 43.97 0.01 -23.72
N ARG A 136 44.95 -0.52 -22.97
CA ARG A 136 44.71 -1.59 -21.98
C ARG A 136 43.85 -1.12 -20.82
N ARG A 137 44.10 0.08 -20.27
CA ARG A 137 43.27 0.65 -19.19
C ARG A 137 41.84 0.86 -19.64
N HIS A 138 41.64 1.42 -20.84
CA HIS A 138 40.31 1.62 -21.41
C HIS A 138 39.56 0.30 -21.58
N ARG A 139 40.22 -0.73 -22.13
CA ARG A 139 39.63 -2.08 -22.25
C ARG A 139 39.28 -2.70 -20.90
N GLU A 140 40.09 -2.49 -19.87
CA GLU A 140 39.77 -2.99 -18.53
C GLU A 140 38.54 -2.30 -17.94
N THR A 141 38.37 -1.00 -18.18
CA THR A 141 37.11 -0.29 -17.84
C THR A 141 35.91 -0.91 -18.55
N ILE A 142 36.01 -1.19 -19.85
CA ILE A 142 34.94 -1.86 -20.60
C ILE A 142 34.67 -3.27 -20.06
N ARG A 143 35.71 -4.03 -19.72
CA ARG A 143 35.57 -5.37 -19.11
C ARG A 143 34.75 -5.32 -17.82
N ASN A 144 35.05 -4.34 -16.96
CA ASN A 144 34.32 -4.13 -15.71
C ASN A 144 32.87 -3.72 -15.95
N GLN A 145 32.62 -2.85 -16.92
CA GLN A 145 31.27 -2.46 -17.33
C GLN A 145 30.47 -3.68 -17.83
N LEU A 146 31.05 -4.51 -18.70
CA LEU A 146 30.44 -5.74 -19.19
C LEU A 146 30.11 -6.70 -18.04
N ALA A 147 31.05 -6.90 -17.10
CA ALA A 147 30.83 -7.77 -15.95
C ALA A 147 29.69 -7.26 -15.05
N GLN A 148 29.62 -5.95 -14.81
CA GLN A 148 28.56 -5.33 -14.03
C GLN A 148 27.20 -5.46 -14.72
N GLU A 149 27.13 -5.18 -16.03
CA GLU A 149 25.88 -5.28 -16.79
C GLU A 149 25.42 -6.74 -16.92
N THR A 150 26.32 -7.69 -17.17
CA THR A 150 25.99 -9.12 -17.17
C THR A 150 25.42 -9.57 -15.82
N LYS A 151 26.02 -9.14 -14.71
CA LYS A 151 25.46 -9.41 -13.37
C LYS A 151 24.06 -8.80 -13.22
N GLY A 152 23.85 -7.57 -13.70
CA GLY A 152 22.56 -6.90 -13.71
C GLY A 152 21.51 -7.66 -14.51
N ILE A 153 21.86 -8.13 -15.72
CA ILE A 153 21.00 -8.94 -16.59
C ILE A 153 20.59 -10.24 -15.90
N LEU A 154 21.55 -10.98 -15.32
CA LEU A 154 21.26 -12.23 -14.63
C LEU A 154 20.41 -12.02 -13.38
N THR A 155 20.61 -10.91 -12.66
CA THR A 155 19.75 -10.55 -11.52
C THR A 155 18.32 -10.32 -12.00
N THR A 156 18.12 -9.46 -13.00
CA THR A 156 16.79 -9.22 -13.59
C THR A 156 16.15 -10.50 -14.11
N ALA A 157 16.91 -11.39 -14.76
CA ALA A 157 16.41 -12.68 -15.22
C ALA A 157 15.88 -13.55 -14.07
N ASN A 158 16.65 -13.71 -12.99
CA ASN A 158 16.18 -14.48 -11.84
C ASN A 158 14.91 -13.88 -11.22
N ASN A 159 14.78 -12.56 -11.20
CA ASN A 159 13.60 -11.89 -10.67
C ASN A 159 12.36 -12.17 -11.53
N ILE A 160 12.47 -12.08 -12.86
CA ILE A 160 11.37 -12.39 -13.80
C ILE A 160 10.90 -13.84 -13.61
N ASP A 161 11.83 -14.80 -13.58
CA ASP A 161 11.52 -16.23 -13.43
C ASP A 161 10.86 -16.50 -12.07
N ALA A 162 11.41 -15.95 -10.98
CA ALA A 162 10.88 -16.12 -9.64
C ALA A 162 9.48 -15.53 -9.47
N ALA A 163 9.23 -14.32 -10.00
CA ALA A 163 7.93 -13.67 -9.93
C ALA A 163 6.85 -14.46 -10.70
N LEU A 164 7.16 -14.89 -11.94
CA LEU A 164 6.23 -15.69 -12.73
C LEU A 164 5.96 -17.06 -12.07
N ALA A 165 7.01 -17.76 -11.64
CA ALA A 165 6.87 -19.04 -10.96
C ALA A 165 6.03 -18.92 -9.68
N LYS A 166 6.18 -17.82 -8.94
CA LYS A 166 5.41 -17.54 -7.72
C LYS A 166 3.91 -17.42 -8.00
N VAL A 167 3.51 -16.64 -9.00
CA VAL A 167 2.09 -16.47 -9.35
C VAL A 167 1.48 -17.79 -9.84
N VAL A 168 2.20 -18.54 -10.69
CA VAL A 168 1.76 -19.86 -11.15
C VAL A 168 1.59 -20.82 -9.97
N GLN A 169 2.51 -20.82 -9.01
CA GLN A 169 2.38 -21.64 -7.80
C GLN A 169 1.15 -21.24 -6.97
N LEU A 170 0.93 -19.94 -6.74
CA LEU A 170 -0.25 -19.46 -6.01
C LEU A 170 -1.55 -19.90 -6.68
N ALA A 171 -1.63 -19.81 -8.01
CA ALA A 171 -2.80 -20.28 -8.77
C ALA A 171 -2.99 -21.80 -8.64
N GLN A 172 -1.91 -22.59 -8.77
CA GLN A 172 -1.99 -24.06 -8.60
C GLN A 172 -2.43 -24.48 -7.20
N GLU A 173 -2.03 -23.72 -6.18
CA GLU A 173 -2.37 -23.95 -4.78
C GLU A 173 -3.72 -23.36 -4.35
N ARG A 174 -4.46 -22.72 -5.27
CA ARG A 174 -5.71 -21.97 -4.99
C ARG A 174 -5.56 -20.91 -3.90
N LYS A 175 -4.45 -20.18 -3.95
CA LYS A 175 -4.12 -19.09 -3.03
C LYS A 175 -4.29 -17.71 -3.65
N ILE A 176 -4.77 -17.65 -4.89
CA ILE A 176 -5.22 -16.40 -5.51
C ILE A 176 -6.64 -16.12 -4.99
N SER A 177 -6.84 -14.92 -4.47
CA SER A 177 -8.09 -14.43 -3.90
C SER A 177 -8.93 -13.72 -4.97
N ASP A 178 -10.23 -13.89 -4.91
CA ASP A 178 -11.19 -13.04 -5.62
C ASP A 178 -11.46 -11.72 -4.87
N HIS A 179 -10.85 -11.54 -3.69
CA HIS A 179 -10.99 -10.39 -2.81
C HIS A 179 -12.44 -10.11 -2.41
N GLY A 180 -13.26 -11.16 -2.27
CA GLY A 180 -14.67 -11.03 -1.92
C GLY A 180 -15.53 -10.47 -3.05
N ALA A 181 -15.04 -10.58 -4.30
CA ALA A 181 -15.78 -10.13 -5.46
C ALA A 181 -17.17 -10.75 -5.53
N THR A 182 -18.14 -9.92 -5.90
CA THR A 182 -19.52 -10.35 -6.17
C THR A 182 -19.78 -10.45 -7.67
N THR A 183 -18.77 -10.24 -8.52
CA THR A 183 -18.87 -10.32 -9.97
C THR A 183 -17.62 -11.01 -10.53
N LEU A 184 -17.75 -11.62 -11.70
CA LEU A 184 -16.64 -12.22 -12.43
C LEU A 184 -15.60 -11.17 -12.84
N ASP A 185 -16.01 -9.93 -13.16
CA ASP A 185 -15.07 -8.84 -13.41
C ASP A 185 -14.35 -8.38 -12.13
N GLY A 186 -15.04 -8.32 -10.99
CA GLY A 186 -14.40 -8.05 -9.70
C GLY A 186 -13.35 -9.11 -9.36
N ALA A 187 -13.64 -10.38 -9.64
CA ALA A 187 -12.68 -11.47 -9.40
C ALA A 187 -11.45 -11.36 -10.33
N ARG A 188 -11.64 -10.92 -11.59
CA ARG A 188 -10.53 -10.59 -12.51
C ARG A 188 -9.60 -9.55 -11.90
N GLN A 189 -10.16 -8.46 -11.36
CA GLN A 189 -9.39 -7.40 -10.70
C GLN A 189 -8.65 -7.92 -9.47
N GLY A 190 -9.29 -8.77 -8.67
CA GLY A 190 -8.66 -9.44 -7.52
C GLY A 190 -7.42 -10.26 -7.92
N GLY A 191 -7.50 -11.02 -9.00
CA GLY A 191 -6.36 -11.76 -9.54
C GLY A 191 -5.21 -10.86 -10.03
N GLU A 192 -5.53 -9.75 -10.69
CA GLU A 192 -4.53 -8.76 -11.15
C GLU A 192 -3.75 -8.16 -9.98
N ILE A 193 -4.44 -7.91 -8.86
CA ILE A 193 -3.84 -7.39 -7.63
C ILE A 193 -2.88 -8.42 -7.04
N ASP A 194 -3.31 -9.68 -6.90
CA ASP A 194 -2.47 -10.74 -6.35
C ASP A 194 -1.20 -10.98 -7.18
N ALA A 195 -1.27 -10.86 -8.51
CA ALA A 195 -0.09 -10.95 -9.38
C ALA A 195 0.91 -9.81 -9.10
N LYS A 196 0.43 -8.57 -9.02
CA LYS A 196 1.28 -7.40 -8.72
C LYS A 196 1.84 -7.43 -7.31
N VAL A 197 1.09 -7.92 -6.33
CA VAL A 197 1.56 -8.13 -4.95
C VAL A 197 2.66 -9.17 -4.91
N ALA A 198 2.53 -10.28 -5.66
CA ALA A 198 3.57 -11.30 -5.73
C ALA A 198 4.87 -10.74 -6.34
N GLU A 199 4.77 -9.91 -7.37
CA GLU A 199 5.92 -9.21 -7.96
C GLU A 199 6.58 -8.24 -6.97
N MET A 200 5.77 -7.45 -6.26
CA MET A 200 6.24 -6.53 -5.22
C MET A 200 6.95 -7.29 -4.09
N GLU A 201 6.34 -8.37 -3.56
CA GLU A 201 6.95 -9.24 -2.55
C GLU A 201 8.29 -9.81 -3.03
N GLN A 202 8.37 -10.28 -4.28
CA GLN A 202 9.62 -10.83 -4.82
C GLN A 202 10.70 -9.74 -4.89
N SER A 203 10.35 -8.54 -5.37
CA SER A 203 11.26 -7.39 -5.42
C SER A 203 11.78 -6.98 -4.03
N LEU A 204 10.97 -7.12 -2.97
CA LEU A 204 11.40 -6.92 -1.59
C LEU A 204 12.34 -8.03 -1.11
N ARG A 205 12.10 -9.29 -1.48
CA ARG A 205 12.97 -10.43 -1.14
C ARG A 205 14.34 -10.31 -1.81
N ASP A 206 14.37 -9.93 -3.09
CA ASP A 206 15.61 -9.76 -3.85
C ASP A 206 16.46 -8.62 -3.29
N ALA A 207 15.81 -7.58 -2.75
CA ALA A 207 16.47 -6.49 -2.03
C ALA A 207 16.92 -6.88 -0.60
N GLY A 208 16.60 -8.09 -0.13
CA GLY A 208 16.89 -8.54 1.24
C GLY A 208 16.03 -7.88 2.31
N LEU A 209 14.92 -7.24 1.92
CA LEU A 209 14.02 -6.49 2.80
C LEU A 209 12.84 -7.33 3.32
N LEU A 210 12.59 -8.48 2.70
CA LEU A 210 11.58 -9.44 3.13
C LEU A 210 12.17 -10.85 3.15
N THR A 211 11.94 -11.59 4.24
CA THR A 211 12.40 -12.97 4.38
C THR A 211 11.29 -13.83 5.01
N GLY A 212 11.41 -15.15 4.91
CA GLY A 212 10.43 -16.08 5.50
C GLY A 212 9.25 -16.41 4.58
N PRO A 213 8.09 -16.85 5.13
CA PRO A 213 6.94 -17.28 4.34
C PRO A 213 6.34 -16.15 3.50
N PRO A 214 5.41 -16.45 2.57
CA PRO A 214 4.62 -15.43 1.86
C PRO A 214 3.98 -14.43 2.83
N ALA A 215 3.85 -13.17 2.43
CA ALA A 215 3.20 -12.18 3.27
C ALA A 215 1.76 -12.60 3.61
N SER A 216 1.32 -12.27 4.82
CA SER A 216 -0.02 -12.56 5.32
C SER A 216 -0.51 -11.43 6.24
N GLY A 217 -1.80 -11.43 6.57
CA GLY A 217 -2.39 -10.45 7.48
C GLY A 217 -2.25 -9.01 6.97
N TYR A 218 -2.14 -8.05 7.88
CA TYR A 218 -2.12 -6.63 7.53
C TYR A 218 -0.86 -6.18 6.76
N TYR A 219 0.27 -6.90 6.87
CA TYR A 219 1.42 -6.64 5.99
C TYR A 219 1.11 -6.98 4.53
N ARG A 220 0.36 -8.07 4.28
CA ARG A 220 -0.09 -8.39 2.92
C ARG A 220 -1.11 -7.35 2.43
N GLN A 221 -2.07 -6.99 3.28
CA GLN A 221 -3.06 -5.96 2.96
C GLN A 221 -2.42 -4.62 2.62
N TRP A 222 -1.31 -4.26 3.29
CA TRP A 222 -0.52 -3.10 2.93
C TRP A 222 -0.01 -3.14 1.48
N LEU A 223 0.57 -4.26 1.05
CA LEU A 223 1.04 -4.42 -0.33
C LEU A 223 -0.12 -4.40 -1.34
N GLU A 224 -1.27 -4.98 -0.98
CA GLU A 224 -2.49 -4.94 -1.79
C GLU A 224 -3.00 -3.50 -1.96
N ASN A 225 -3.07 -2.72 -0.88
CA ASN A 225 -3.46 -1.32 -0.90
C ASN A 225 -2.46 -0.47 -1.70
N ALA A 226 -1.16 -0.73 -1.55
CA ALA A 226 -0.12 -0.09 -2.35
C ALA A 226 -0.32 -0.34 -3.85
N VAL A 227 -0.66 -1.58 -4.24
CA VAL A 227 -0.98 -1.93 -5.63
C VAL A 227 -2.23 -1.22 -6.14
N ARG A 228 -3.33 -1.21 -5.36
CA ARG A 228 -4.58 -0.53 -5.72
C ARG A 228 -4.36 0.96 -5.97
N ARG A 229 -3.54 1.58 -5.12
CA ARG A 229 -3.23 3.02 -5.16
C ARG A 229 -2.07 3.39 -6.09
N GLY A 230 -1.46 2.41 -6.77
CA GLY A 230 -0.34 2.65 -7.68
C GLY A 230 0.94 3.14 -6.99
N VAL A 231 1.13 2.83 -5.70
CA VAL A 231 2.37 3.13 -4.98
C VAL A 231 3.51 2.29 -5.55
N SER A 232 4.61 2.94 -5.91
CA SER A 232 5.76 2.27 -6.50
C SER A 232 6.47 1.36 -5.49
N VAL A 233 7.03 0.25 -5.98
CA VAL A 233 7.85 -0.65 -5.14
C VAL A 233 9.05 0.07 -4.53
N ASP A 234 9.61 1.08 -5.19
CA ASP A 234 10.74 1.85 -4.66
C ASP A 234 10.32 2.71 -3.46
N THR A 235 9.10 3.27 -3.47
CA THR A 235 8.54 3.95 -2.29
C THR A 235 8.41 2.96 -1.12
N ILE A 236 7.89 1.76 -1.36
CA ILE A 236 7.76 0.71 -0.33
C ILE A 236 9.13 0.29 0.21
N LYS A 237 10.11 0.06 -0.66
CA LYS A 237 11.51 -0.25 -0.27
C LYS A 237 12.11 0.85 0.60
N GLN A 238 11.95 2.11 0.19
CA GLN A 238 12.49 3.26 0.92
C GLN A 238 11.87 3.35 2.33
N MET A 239 10.55 3.17 2.44
CA MET A 239 9.87 3.14 3.74
C MET A 239 10.41 2.02 4.64
N ILE A 240 10.57 0.80 4.10
CA ILE A 240 11.12 -0.33 4.86
C ILE A 240 12.54 -0.05 5.33
N VAL A 241 13.40 0.51 4.47
CA VAL A 241 14.79 0.81 4.81
C VAL A 241 14.90 1.90 5.87
N ASP A 242 14.19 3.01 5.71
CA ASP A 242 14.31 4.16 6.61
C ASP A 242 13.69 3.89 7.98
N HIS A 243 12.55 3.19 8.00
CA HIS A 243 11.74 2.99 9.20
C HIS A 243 11.82 1.56 9.76
N HIS A 244 12.63 0.70 9.16
CA HIS A 244 12.84 -0.69 9.59
C HIS A 244 11.53 -1.50 9.68
N ILE A 245 10.60 -1.27 8.76
CA ILE A 245 9.27 -1.88 8.78
C ILE A 245 9.37 -3.38 8.46
N THR A 246 8.78 -4.21 9.31
CA THR A 246 8.73 -5.66 9.13
C THR A 246 7.28 -6.18 9.19
N PRO A 247 7.01 -7.41 8.73
CA PRO A 247 5.72 -8.05 8.94
C PRO A 247 5.29 -8.15 10.41
N GLU A 248 6.24 -8.19 11.35
CA GLU A 248 5.94 -8.25 12.78
C GLU A 248 5.31 -6.96 13.29
N ASP A 249 5.64 -5.80 12.68
CA ASP A 249 5.14 -4.52 13.15
C ASP A 249 3.64 -4.39 13.03
N PHE A 250 3.06 -5.01 12.01
CA PHE A 250 1.64 -5.01 11.73
C PHE A 250 0.81 -5.85 12.72
N LYS A 251 1.45 -6.74 13.49
CA LYS A 251 0.72 -7.55 14.49
C LYS A 251 0.13 -6.73 15.63
N VAL A 252 0.56 -5.48 15.80
CA VAL A 252 -0.10 -4.58 16.75
C VAL A 252 -1.59 -4.40 16.44
N LEU A 253 -1.97 -4.54 15.16
CA LEU A 253 -3.36 -4.46 14.71
C LEU A 253 -4.13 -5.77 14.93
N ASP A 254 -3.44 -6.88 15.24
CA ASP A 254 -4.08 -8.16 15.48
C ASP A 254 -4.99 -8.07 16.72
N GLY A 255 -6.25 -8.48 16.57
CA GLY A 255 -7.25 -8.42 17.64
C GLY A 255 -7.96 -7.07 17.78
N MET A 256 -7.58 -6.05 17.00
CA MET A 256 -8.39 -4.85 16.81
C MET A 256 -9.50 -5.11 15.78
N GLU A 257 -10.63 -4.42 15.93
CA GLU A 257 -11.70 -4.48 14.92
C GLU A 257 -11.37 -3.50 13.79
N GLU A 258 -11.14 -4.03 12.59
CA GLU A 258 -11.00 -3.23 11.37
C GLU A 258 -12.37 -2.70 10.92
N ILE A 259 -12.50 -1.38 10.85
CA ILE A 259 -13.66 -0.68 10.32
C ILE A 259 -13.29 -0.15 8.94
N ARG A 260 -13.99 -0.63 7.91
CA ARG A 260 -13.76 -0.26 6.50
C ARG A 260 -14.76 0.77 6.02
N GLU A 261 -14.24 1.81 5.38
CA GLU A 261 -14.96 2.87 4.68
C GLU A 261 -14.77 2.68 3.16
N ASP A 262 -15.85 2.78 2.39
CA ASP A 262 -15.94 2.55 0.93
C ASP A 262 -17.04 3.46 0.34
N SER A 263 -17.07 4.73 0.74
CA SER A 263 -18.14 5.64 0.34
C SER A 263 -18.09 5.99 -1.15
N ASP A 264 -16.92 5.89 -1.78
CA ASP A 264 -16.72 6.09 -3.22
C ASP A 264 -17.00 4.84 -4.06
N GLY A 265 -17.01 3.65 -3.42
CA GLY A 265 -17.29 2.38 -4.08
C GLY A 265 -16.24 2.00 -5.12
N ASP A 266 -15.02 2.52 -5.01
CA ASP A 266 -13.96 2.28 -5.99
C ASP A 266 -13.20 0.96 -5.76
N GLY A 267 -13.53 0.25 -4.67
CA GLY A 267 -12.91 -1.01 -4.28
C GLY A 267 -11.60 -0.86 -3.49
N THR A 268 -11.29 0.36 -3.04
CA THR A 268 -10.18 0.69 -2.14
C THR A 268 -10.72 1.14 -0.79
N PHE A 269 -10.69 0.25 0.20
CA PHE A 269 -11.18 0.58 1.53
C PHE A 269 -10.21 1.48 2.30
N LYS A 270 -10.74 2.51 2.96
CA LYS A 270 -10.03 3.17 4.07
C LYS A 270 -10.31 2.42 5.35
N SER A 271 -9.24 2.09 6.07
CA SER A 271 -9.29 1.24 7.24
C SER A 271 -8.98 2.02 8.51
N TYR A 272 -9.89 1.92 9.46
CA TYR A 272 -9.76 2.38 10.83
C TYR A 272 -9.67 1.16 11.74
N PHE A 273 -9.07 1.28 12.92
CA PHE A 273 -9.00 0.19 13.89
C PHE A 273 -9.51 0.64 15.24
N LEU A 274 -10.58 0.01 15.72
CA LEU A 274 -11.09 0.23 17.07
C LEU A 274 -10.12 -0.38 18.08
N MET A 275 -9.56 0.48 18.93
CA MET A 275 -8.59 0.09 19.94
C MET A 275 -9.26 -0.66 21.09
N PRO A 276 -8.66 -1.75 21.59
CA PRO A 276 -9.12 -2.41 22.79
C PRO A 276 -8.88 -1.52 24.02
N THR A 277 -9.74 -1.62 25.01
CA THR A 277 -9.74 -0.70 26.16
C THR A 277 -8.51 -0.84 27.08
N ASP A 278 -7.76 -1.92 26.94
CA ASP A 278 -6.54 -2.24 27.69
C ASP A 278 -5.25 -2.01 26.88
N ILE A 279 -5.34 -1.35 25.73
CA ILE A 279 -4.17 -1.02 24.90
C ILE A 279 -3.18 -0.11 25.66
N SER A 280 -1.88 -0.38 25.48
CA SER A 280 -0.84 0.50 26.01
C SER A 280 -0.66 1.74 25.12
N GLY A 281 -0.13 2.84 25.67
CA GLY A 281 0.17 4.04 24.88
C GLY A 281 1.15 3.76 23.73
N ASP A 282 2.17 2.93 23.98
CA ASP A 282 3.14 2.51 22.96
C ASP A 282 2.48 1.72 21.82
N ASP A 283 1.60 0.77 22.16
CA ASP A 283 0.86 -0.02 21.18
C ASP A 283 -0.16 0.83 20.43
N ALA A 284 -0.81 1.80 21.08
CA ALA A 284 -1.70 2.76 20.42
C ALA A 284 -0.94 3.61 19.40
N ALA A 285 0.21 4.17 19.77
CA ALA A 285 1.05 4.94 18.86
C ALA A 285 1.55 4.09 17.68
N LYS A 286 1.93 2.82 17.96
CA LYS A 286 2.35 1.88 16.92
C LYS A 286 1.18 1.50 16.01
N ALA A 287 0.00 1.24 16.55
CA ALA A 287 -1.22 0.96 15.78
C ALA A 287 -1.54 2.10 14.83
N VAL A 288 -1.53 3.35 15.31
CA VAL A 288 -1.75 4.54 14.46
C VAL A 288 -0.78 4.59 13.28
N ARG A 289 0.52 4.35 13.50
CA ARG A 289 1.51 4.30 12.41
C ARG A 289 1.24 3.15 11.44
N MET A 290 0.93 1.96 11.95
CA MET A 290 0.66 0.78 11.11
C MET A 290 -0.62 0.95 10.31
N THR A 291 -1.65 1.62 10.85
CA THR A 291 -2.87 1.95 10.13
C THR A 291 -2.58 2.90 8.96
N TYR A 292 -1.80 3.97 9.17
CA TYR A 292 -1.38 4.86 8.09
C TYR A 292 -0.63 4.10 6.99
N ILE A 293 0.38 3.30 7.37
CA ILE A 293 1.18 2.53 6.41
C ILE A 293 0.27 1.57 5.64
N MET A 294 -0.56 0.79 6.34
CA MET A 294 -1.44 -0.20 5.74
C MET A 294 -2.40 0.41 4.71
N ASN A 295 -2.94 1.60 4.98
CA ASN A 295 -3.85 2.28 4.05
C ASN A 295 -3.15 2.66 2.74
N ALA A 296 -1.83 2.83 2.74
CA ALA A 296 -1.02 3.17 1.56
C ALA A 296 -1.40 4.50 0.87
N GLY A 297 -2.01 5.42 1.62
CA GLY A 297 -2.50 6.71 1.16
C GLY A 297 -3.33 7.39 2.25
N THR A 298 -3.55 8.71 2.12
CA THR A 298 -4.39 9.49 3.05
C THR A 298 -5.69 9.98 2.43
N ASP A 299 -5.82 9.92 1.09
CA ASP A 299 -6.99 10.38 0.32
C ASP A 299 -7.48 11.78 0.62
N TYR A 300 -6.60 12.65 1.12
CA TYR A 300 -6.91 14.06 1.27
C TYR A 300 -7.39 14.62 -0.06
N GLY A 301 -8.70 14.82 -0.18
CA GLY A 301 -9.35 15.24 -1.40
C GLY A 301 -8.89 16.62 -1.88
N PRO A 302 -9.27 17.03 -3.10
CA PRO A 302 -8.99 18.38 -3.58
C PRO A 302 -9.72 19.40 -2.68
N GLY A 303 -8.98 20.31 -2.05
CA GLY A 303 -9.53 21.33 -1.14
C GLY A 303 -9.11 21.20 0.32
N GLY A 304 -8.09 20.39 0.62
CA GLY A 304 -7.44 20.37 1.93
C GLY A 304 -6.80 21.71 2.32
N ASP A 305 -6.67 21.94 3.63
CA ASP A 305 -6.25 23.24 4.19
C ASP A 305 -4.75 23.53 4.03
N PHE A 306 -3.96 22.50 3.71
CA PHE A 306 -2.57 22.63 3.30
C PHE A 306 -2.24 21.59 2.22
N THR A 307 -1.05 21.67 1.61
CA THR A 307 -0.64 20.68 0.59
C THR A 307 -0.29 19.35 1.29
N PRO A 308 -0.99 18.25 0.97
CA PRO A 308 -0.65 16.93 1.51
C PRO A 308 0.80 16.54 1.20
N THR A 309 1.51 16.01 2.20
CA THR A 309 2.74 15.27 1.90
C THR A 309 2.36 13.98 1.18
N PRO A 310 3.00 13.63 0.06
CA PRO A 310 2.74 12.37 -0.61
C PRO A 310 3.01 11.15 0.30
N TYR A 311 2.25 10.08 0.10
CA TYR A 311 2.49 8.81 0.79
C TYR A 311 3.94 8.33 0.58
N GLY A 312 4.66 8.07 1.67
CA GLY A 312 6.05 7.64 1.60
C GLY A 312 6.83 7.82 2.90
N SER A 313 8.15 7.64 2.82
CA SER A 313 9.06 7.67 3.99
C SER A 313 9.06 9.03 4.70
N ASP A 314 9.01 10.13 3.96
CA ASP A 314 9.02 11.48 4.53
C ASP A 314 7.76 11.76 5.35
N GLU A 315 6.61 11.29 4.87
CA GLU A 315 5.35 11.45 5.59
C GLU A 315 5.29 10.59 6.85
N LEU A 316 5.72 9.32 6.75
CA LEU A 316 5.84 8.47 7.94
C LEU A 316 6.80 9.06 8.99
N ARG A 317 7.88 9.72 8.55
CA ARG A 317 8.78 10.45 9.44
C ARG A 317 8.07 11.63 10.12
N ARG A 318 7.32 12.44 9.36
CA ARG A 318 6.52 13.55 9.89
C ARG A 318 5.54 13.09 10.96
N ILE A 319 4.77 12.02 10.68
CA ILE A 319 3.83 11.43 11.64
C ILE A 319 4.57 10.95 12.89
N THR A 320 5.68 10.23 12.73
CA THR A 320 6.47 9.71 13.85
C THR A 320 7.06 10.82 14.72
N GLU A 321 7.50 11.93 14.13
CA GLU A 321 7.99 13.11 14.85
C GLU A 321 6.85 13.82 15.59
N ARG A 322 5.70 14.04 14.93
CA ARG A 322 4.50 14.61 15.57
C ARG A 322 4.05 13.79 16.77
N GLN A 323 4.01 12.46 16.64
CA GLN A 323 3.68 11.54 17.74
C GLN A 323 4.65 11.63 18.91
N LYS A 324 5.95 11.88 18.67
CA LYS A 324 6.94 12.04 19.75
C LYS A 324 6.72 13.33 20.53
N GLU A 325 6.46 14.44 19.83
CA GLU A 325 6.16 15.72 20.48
C GLU A 325 4.81 15.67 21.24
N ASN A 326 3.85 14.91 20.69
CA ASN A 326 2.55 14.67 21.30
C ASN A 326 2.47 13.36 22.11
N ALA A 327 3.59 12.82 22.60
CA ALA A 327 3.63 11.49 23.23
C ALA A 327 2.72 11.36 24.47
N TRP A 328 2.43 12.47 25.14
CA TRP A 328 1.51 12.54 26.26
C TRP A 328 0.07 12.12 25.88
N SER A 329 -0.39 12.41 24.66
CA SER A 329 -1.70 11.96 24.13
C SER A 329 -1.81 10.43 24.07
N TYR A 330 -0.67 9.74 23.99
CA TYR A 330 -0.61 8.28 23.97
C TYR A 330 -0.39 7.70 25.36
N ASN A 331 0.57 8.25 26.10
CA ASN A 331 0.99 7.72 27.40
C ASN A 331 -0.02 7.97 28.53
N GLU A 332 -0.81 9.03 28.43
CA GLU A 332 -1.73 9.47 29.47
C GLU A 332 -3.19 9.39 29.00
N ASP A 333 -3.50 9.97 27.83
CA ASP A 333 -4.91 10.14 27.42
C ASP A 333 -5.58 8.86 26.95
N VAL A 334 -4.86 7.92 26.30
CA VAL A 334 -5.46 6.65 25.84
C VAL A 334 -6.11 5.90 27.02
N GLY A 335 -5.37 5.73 28.11
CA GLY A 335 -5.87 5.07 29.31
C GLY A 335 -6.96 5.88 30.01
N PHE A 336 -6.85 7.22 30.01
CA PHE A 336 -7.86 8.11 30.56
C PHE A 336 -9.20 8.01 29.80
N VAL A 337 -9.19 8.10 28.47
CA VAL A 337 -10.39 8.01 27.63
C VAL A 337 -11.10 6.68 27.85
N HIS A 338 -10.37 5.55 27.76
CA HIS A 338 -10.96 4.24 27.99
C HIS A 338 -11.43 4.02 29.43
N GLY A 339 -10.68 4.51 30.43
CA GLY A 339 -11.02 4.42 31.84
C GLY A 339 -12.31 5.17 32.21
N ASN A 340 -12.67 6.20 31.44
CA ASN A 340 -13.89 7.00 31.61
C ASN A 340 -15.02 6.59 30.64
N GLY A 341 -14.93 5.41 30.02
CA GLY A 341 -15.97 4.85 29.16
C GLY A 341 -15.92 5.32 27.70
N GLY A 342 -14.97 6.18 27.34
CA GLY A 342 -14.72 6.59 25.96
C GLY A 342 -14.03 5.51 25.12
N ARG A 343 -14.00 5.73 23.81
CA ARG A 343 -13.39 4.83 22.82
C ARG A 343 -12.56 5.60 21.80
N LEU A 344 -11.60 4.88 21.21
CA LEU A 344 -10.61 5.41 20.28
C LEU A 344 -10.50 4.49 19.07
N VAL A 345 -10.35 5.09 17.89
CA VAL A 345 -9.98 4.42 16.64
C VAL A 345 -8.70 5.03 16.09
N THR A 346 -7.85 4.23 15.45
CA THR A 346 -6.78 4.75 14.58
C THR A 346 -7.38 5.28 13.29
N THR A 347 -6.80 6.33 12.70
CA THR A 347 -7.24 6.87 11.41
C THR A 347 -6.25 6.57 10.27
N PRO A 348 -6.69 6.58 8.99
CA PRO A 348 -5.82 6.41 7.82
C PRO A 348 -4.72 7.46 7.67
N ASN A 349 -4.87 8.64 8.28
CA ASN A 349 -3.88 9.73 8.26
C ASN A 349 -2.87 9.70 9.42
N GLY A 350 -2.90 8.65 10.23
CA GLY A 350 -1.93 8.48 11.30
C GLY A 350 -2.22 9.37 12.51
N MET A 351 -3.48 9.59 12.87
CA MET A 351 -3.92 10.14 14.16
C MET A 351 -4.83 9.15 14.90
N MET A 352 -5.30 9.54 16.08
CA MET A 352 -6.44 8.90 16.74
C MET A 352 -7.70 9.74 16.52
N MET A 353 -8.85 9.07 16.42
CA MET A 353 -10.17 9.70 16.53
C MET A 353 -10.91 9.06 17.70
N GLY A 354 -11.53 9.88 18.54
CA GLY A 354 -12.10 9.43 19.80
C GLY A 354 -13.48 9.99 20.07
N LEU A 355 -14.17 9.30 20.97
CA LEU A 355 -15.49 9.70 21.45
C LEU A 355 -15.67 9.30 22.92
N GLY A 356 -16.17 10.22 23.75
CA GLY A 356 -16.43 10.03 25.18
C GLY A 356 -15.18 10.11 26.07
N GLY A 357 -15.36 10.08 27.41
CA GLY A 357 -14.27 10.05 28.39
C GLY A 357 -14.18 11.20 29.43
N ASN A 358 -15.13 12.14 29.45
CA ASN A 358 -15.47 13.22 30.41
C ASN A 358 -14.40 13.89 31.34
N LEU A 359 -14.24 15.22 31.15
CA LEU A 359 -14.57 16.36 32.05
C LEU A 359 -13.88 17.66 31.56
N ILE A 360 -12.75 17.55 30.85
CA ILE A 360 -11.98 18.68 30.33
C ILE A 360 -12.54 19.18 28.98
N GLN A 361 -13.34 18.36 28.30
CA GLN A 361 -13.82 18.58 26.93
C GLN A 361 -14.98 19.61 26.82
N ASP A 362 -15.87 19.72 27.81
CA ASP A 362 -16.99 20.68 27.82
C ASP A 362 -16.55 22.16 27.71
N GLN A 363 -15.28 22.48 28.02
CA GLN A 363 -14.79 23.86 28.01
C GLN A 363 -14.30 24.36 26.65
N PHE A 364 -14.11 23.47 25.66
CA PHE A 364 -13.33 23.78 24.45
C PHE A 364 -14.00 23.38 23.13
N SER A 365 -15.20 22.78 23.15
CA SER A 365 -15.89 22.33 21.94
C SER A 365 -16.66 23.44 21.22
N GLN A 366 -16.25 23.78 19.99
CA GLN A 366 -17.10 24.46 19.01
C GLN A 366 -17.35 23.56 17.80
N ARG A 367 -18.63 23.28 17.52
CA ARG A 367 -19.28 22.91 16.23
C ARG A 367 -18.79 21.71 15.40
N GLY A 368 -17.82 20.89 15.80
CA GLY A 368 -17.58 19.58 15.14
C GLY A 368 -16.64 18.61 15.84
N GLY A 369 -15.83 19.08 16.78
CA GLY A 369 -14.89 18.28 17.55
C GLY A 369 -13.76 19.14 18.07
N THR A 370 -12.76 18.53 18.71
CA THR A 370 -11.55 19.25 19.14
C THR A 370 -10.35 18.32 19.05
N THR A 371 -9.29 18.77 18.38
CA THR A 371 -8.01 18.06 18.42
C THR A 371 -7.22 18.40 19.67
N TRP A 372 -6.81 17.34 20.36
CA TRP A 372 -6.07 17.37 21.61
C TRP A 372 -4.83 16.50 21.47
N GLY A 373 -3.67 17.16 21.29
CA GLY A 373 -2.44 16.47 20.96
C GLY A 373 -2.55 15.76 19.62
N ASP A 374 -2.57 14.42 19.62
CA ASP A 374 -2.71 13.59 18.41
C ASP A 374 -4.07 12.87 18.31
N THR A 375 -5.05 13.31 19.09
CA THR A 375 -6.41 12.76 19.13
C THR A 375 -7.43 13.80 18.70
N PHE A 376 -8.18 13.51 17.62
CA PHE A 376 -9.38 14.25 17.27
C PHE A 376 -10.58 13.70 18.05
N MET A 377 -11.12 14.48 18.98
CA MET A 377 -12.30 14.11 19.76
C MET A 377 -13.57 14.63 19.10
N LEU A 378 -14.48 13.74 18.74
CA LEU A 378 -15.78 14.09 18.17
C LEU A 378 -16.67 14.73 19.25
N ASN A 379 -17.38 15.80 18.87
CA ASN A 379 -18.32 16.47 19.75
C ASN A 379 -19.72 15.83 19.65
N ILE A 380 -19.85 14.63 20.23
CA ILE A 380 -21.10 13.88 20.35
C ILE A 380 -21.30 13.53 21.83
N ASP A 381 -22.35 14.08 22.43
CA ASP A 381 -22.59 14.02 23.87
C ASP A 381 -23.14 12.65 24.31
N ASP A 382 -22.52 12.06 25.34
CA ASP A 382 -22.96 10.86 26.06
C ASP A 382 -23.62 9.76 25.20
N PRO A 383 -23.02 9.30 24.08
CA PRO A 383 -23.66 8.24 23.32
C PRO A 383 -23.65 6.95 24.12
N SER A 384 -24.79 6.26 24.04
CA SER A 384 -25.01 5.01 24.78
C SER A 384 -24.00 3.90 24.44
N ASP A 385 -23.39 3.94 23.25
CA ASP A 385 -22.29 3.06 22.83
C ASP A 385 -21.28 3.85 21.98
N PRO A 386 -20.21 4.40 22.60
CA PRO A 386 -19.17 5.14 21.89
C PRO A 386 -18.45 4.33 20.82
N ALA A 387 -18.31 3.01 20.99
CA ALA A 387 -17.70 2.15 19.99
C ALA A 387 -18.59 2.06 18.75
N GLN A 388 -19.90 1.86 18.94
CA GLN A 388 -20.83 1.80 17.83
C GLN A 388 -20.90 3.14 17.09
N GLN A 389 -20.94 4.26 17.81
CA GLN A 389 -20.94 5.58 17.18
C GLN A 389 -19.66 5.81 16.35
N LEU A 390 -18.48 5.42 16.84
CA LEU A 390 -17.24 5.51 16.06
C LEU A 390 -17.27 4.62 14.81
N ARG A 391 -17.92 3.46 14.86
CA ARG A 391 -18.13 2.62 13.65
C ARG A 391 -18.98 3.35 12.62
N ASP A 392 -20.06 3.97 13.05
CA ASP A 392 -21.00 4.65 12.15
C ASP A 392 -20.34 5.89 11.52
N VAL A 393 -19.54 6.63 12.29
CA VAL A 393 -18.74 7.76 11.82
C VAL A 393 -17.67 7.32 10.81
N ALA A 394 -16.86 6.32 11.16
CA ALA A 394 -15.79 5.85 10.28
C ALA A 394 -16.35 5.28 8.97
N LYS A 395 -17.45 4.51 9.01
CA LYS A 395 -18.05 3.90 7.82
C LYS A 395 -18.73 4.92 6.90
N SER A 396 -19.17 6.07 7.40
CA SER A 396 -19.89 7.03 6.57
C SER A 396 -18.98 7.83 5.65
N GLY A 397 -17.68 7.95 5.96
CA GLY A 397 -16.74 8.82 5.24
C GLY A 397 -17.05 10.32 5.37
N HIS A 398 -17.93 10.71 6.31
CA HIS A 398 -18.39 12.08 6.49
C HIS A 398 -18.33 12.49 7.95
N ALA A 399 -18.18 13.78 8.22
CA ALA A 399 -18.26 14.35 9.55
C ALA A 399 -19.65 14.11 10.18
N TRP A 400 -19.67 13.92 11.49
CA TRP A 400 -20.88 13.80 12.30
C TRP A 400 -20.94 14.91 13.34
N TYR A 401 -22.17 15.30 13.67
CA TYR A 401 -22.47 16.40 14.57
C TYR A 401 -23.56 15.98 15.55
N GLU A 402 -23.63 16.66 16.69
CA GLU A 402 -24.75 16.53 17.62
C GLU A 402 -25.88 17.51 17.26
N GLY A 403 -27.12 17.03 17.29
CA GLY A 403 -28.33 17.83 17.10
C GLY A 403 -29.40 17.51 18.13
N ASP A 404 -30.51 18.24 18.11
CA ASP A 404 -31.60 18.09 19.11
C ASP A 404 -32.20 16.67 19.18
N ASP A 405 -32.10 15.90 18.08
CA ASP A 405 -32.60 14.53 17.95
C ASP A 405 -31.48 13.47 18.07
N GLY A 406 -30.28 13.87 18.49
CA GLY A 406 -29.09 13.03 18.61
C GLY A 406 -28.06 13.21 17.49
N PRO A 407 -27.08 12.29 17.39
CA PRO A 407 -26.00 12.37 16.41
C PRO A 407 -26.52 12.24 14.99
N TYR A 408 -26.05 13.11 14.09
CA TYR A 408 -26.40 13.07 12.67
C TYR A 408 -25.18 13.26 11.76
N GLN A 409 -25.22 12.61 10.60
CA GLN A 409 -24.21 12.75 9.55
C GLN A 409 -24.38 14.09 8.82
N GLY A 410 -23.31 14.85 8.65
CA GLY A 410 -23.28 16.04 7.80
C GLY A 410 -22.68 15.78 6.41
N SER A 411 -22.46 16.86 5.65
CA SER A 411 -21.94 16.80 4.28
C SER A 411 -20.44 17.01 4.14
N LEU A 412 -19.75 17.37 5.23
CA LEU A 412 -18.30 17.56 5.20
C LEU A 412 -17.63 16.18 5.10
N ASP A 413 -16.73 16.06 4.13
CA ASP A 413 -15.90 14.87 3.93
C ASP A 413 -14.97 14.63 5.13
N MET A 414 -14.89 13.38 5.60
CA MET A 414 -14.10 13.02 6.78
C MET A 414 -12.60 13.21 6.55
N ASP A 415 -12.08 12.97 5.35
CA ASP A 415 -10.66 13.16 5.08
C ASP A 415 -10.29 14.64 5.10
N ARG A 416 -11.18 15.51 4.58
CA ARG A 416 -11.02 16.96 4.70
C ARG A 416 -11.02 17.39 6.17
N LEU A 417 -11.95 16.87 6.97
CA LEU A 417 -12.00 17.16 8.41
C LEU A 417 -10.72 16.70 9.09
N LEU A 418 -10.33 15.43 8.95
CA LEU A 418 -9.12 14.92 9.61
C LEU A 418 -7.83 15.60 9.13
N HIS A 419 -7.80 16.09 7.89
CA HIS A 419 -6.69 16.91 7.39
C HIS A 419 -6.62 18.27 8.09
N HIS A 420 -7.76 18.91 8.35
CA HIS A 420 -7.84 20.11 9.19
C HIS A 420 -7.31 19.82 10.60
N GLU A 421 -7.82 18.75 11.20
CA GLU A 421 -7.47 18.33 12.57
C GLU A 421 -5.99 17.96 12.71
N GLU A 422 -5.37 17.39 11.67
CA GLU A 422 -3.93 17.17 11.65
C GLU A 422 -3.14 18.47 11.84
N ARG A 423 -3.62 19.59 11.30
CA ARG A 423 -2.94 20.88 11.46
C ARG A 423 -2.95 21.33 12.92
N HIS A 424 -4.05 21.14 13.62
CA HIS A 424 -4.11 21.37 15.07
C HIS A 424 -3.18 20.43 15.82
N SER A 425 -3.08 19.17 15.42
CA SER A 425 -2.11 18.25 16.02
C SER A 425 -0.66 18.73 15.85
N GLN A 426 -0.33 19.31 14.69
CA GLN A 426 0.97 19.92 14.48
C GLN A 426 1.18 21.20 15.32
N GLN A 427 0.14 21.97 15.58
CA GLN A 427 0.23 23.13 16.49
C GLN A 427 0.56 22.66 17.91
N TRP A 428 -0.14 21.64 18.43
CA TRP A 428 0.19 21.01 19.71
C TRP A 428 1.64 20.52 19.77
N ALA A 429 2.12 19.86 18.71
CA ALA A 429 3.50 19.38 18.64
C ALA A 429 4.53 20.53 18.68
N ARG A 430 4.20 21.72 18.15
CA ARG A 430 5.09 22.89 18.15
C ARG A 430 5.05 23.66 19.47
N GLU A 431 3.87 23.83 20.05
CA GLU A 431 3.64 24.68 21.24
C GLU A 431 3.82 23.91 22.55
N GLY A 432 3.65 22.58 22.51
CA GLY A 432 3.64 21.70 23.67
C GLY A 432 2.40 21.89 24.54
N TYR A 433 2.16 20.89 25.40
CA TYR A 433 0.95 20.81 26.24
C TYR A 433 0.62 22.10 27.00
N SER A 434 1.62 22.70 27.66
CA SER A 434 1.43 23.91 28.47
C SER A 434 1.40 25.21 27.65
N GLY A 435 2.05 25.24 26.48
CA GLY A 435 2.07 26.41 25.60
C GLY A 435 0.73 26.61 24.92
N PHE A 436 0.14 25.51 24.42
CA PHE A 436 -1.14 25.55 23.73
C PHE A 436 -2.33 25.78 24.68
N LEU A 437 -2.30 25.22 25.89
CA LEU A 437 -3.28 25.56 26.93
C LEU A 437 -3.25 27.06 27.30
N ALA A 438 -2.08 27.71 27.23
CA ALA A 438 -1.96 29.13 27.50
C ALA A 438 -2.47 30.00 26.33
N SER A 439 -2.25 29.59 25.07
CA SER A 439 -2.77 30.30 23.89
C SER A 439 -4.30 30.17 23.79
N TYR A 440 -4.85 28.98 23.99
CA TYR A 440 -6.31 28.75 23.95
C TYR A 440 -7.06 29.47 25.07
N VAL A 441 -6.54 29.44 26.31
CA VAL A 441 -7.12 30.20 27.44
C VAL A 441 -7.03 31.71 27.19
N TRP A 442 -5.98 32.18 26.53
CA TRP A 442 -5.83 33.59 26.16
C TRP A 442 -6.85 34.02 25.10
N GLU A 443 -7.13 33.19 24.10
CA GLU A 443 -8.15 33.45 23.07
C GLU A 443 -9.58 33.44 23.61
N GLN A 444 -9.88 32.53 24.54
CA GLN A 444 -11.17 32.48 25.22
C GLN A 444 -11.43 33.73 26.09
N ILE A 445 -10.35 34.39 26.55
CA ILE A 445 -10.40 35.65 27.31
C ILE A 445 -10.50 36.88 26.40
N THR A 446 -9.87 36.86 25.21
CA THR A 446 -9.82 38.01 24.29
C THR A 446 -10.91 38.00 23.20
N GLY A 447 -11.56 36.85 22.98
CA GLY A 447 -12.54 36.64 21.90
C GLY A 447 -11.92 36.58 20.51
N GLY A 448 -10.64 36.22 20.41
CA GLY A 448 -9.91 36.08 19.14
C GLY A 448 -10.09 34.71 18.47
N ASN A 449 -9.65 34.59 17.21
CA ASN A 449 -9.69 33.35 16.41
C ASN A 449 -8.31 33.05 15.79
N GLU A 450 -7.23 33.41 16.48
CA GLU A 450 -5.87 33.48 15.92
C GLU A 450 -5.30 32.07 15.69
N THR A 451 -5.60 31.08 16.52
CA THR A 451 -5.23 29.65 16.37
C THR A 451 -5.92 29.01 15.18
N GLU A 452 -7.16 29.40 14.92
CA GLU A 452 -8.01 29.00 13.81
C GLU A 452 -7.56 29.68 12.48
N GLU A 453 -7.16 30.95 12.52
CA GLU A 453 -6.54 31.69 11.38
C GLU A 453 -5.11 31.21 11.07
N ASP A 454 -4.30 30.91 12.08
CA ASP A 454 -2.99 30.26 11.94
C ASP A 454 -3.13 28.77 11.56
N ALA A 455 -4.31 28.19 11.79
CA ALA A 455 -4.76 26.94 11.19
C ALA A 455 -5.29 27.13 9.74
N GLY A 456 -5.17 28.32 9.17
CA GLY A 456 -5.30 28.63 7.74
C GLY A 456 -6.72 28.83 7.23
N LEU A 457 -7.65 29.17 8.12
CA LEU A 457 -9.02 29.49 7.74
C LEU A 457 -9.09 30.64 6.73
N SER A 458 -9.71 30.38 5.58
CA SER A 458 -10.24 31.44 4.70
C SER A 458 -11.77 31.41 4.58
N ASP A 459 -12.46 30.37 5.04
CA ASP A 459 -13.91 30.18 4.84
C ASP A 459 -14.73 29.64 6.03
N GLY A 460 -14.11 29.29 7.17
CA GLY A 460 -14.84 29.02 8.43
C GLY A 460 -15.30 27.58 8.66
N GLY A 461 -14.52 26.58 8.22
CA GLY A 461 -14.34 25.23 8.79
C GLY A 461 -15.52 24.24 8.92
N TYR A 462 -16.74 24.74 9.13
CA TYR A 462 -17.89 23.96 9.57
C TYR A 462 -19.19 24.36 8.86
N ARG A 463 -19.11 24.91 7.64
CA ARG A 463 -20.28 25.37 6.86
C ARG A 463 -20.83 24.35 5.88
#